data_AF-A0A964LKN6-F1
#
_entry.id   AF-A0A964LKN6-F1
#
_cell.length_a   1.000
_cell.length_b   1.000
_cell.length_c   1.000
_cell.angle_alpha   90.00
_cell.angle_beta   90.00
_cell.angle_gamma   90.00
#
_symmetry.space_group_name_H-M   'P 1'
#
loop_
_entity.id
_entity.type
_entity.pdbx_description
1 polymer ?
#
loop_
_entity_poly.entity_id
_entity_poly.type
_entity_poly.pdbx_seq_one_letter_code
_entity_poly.pdbx_strand_id
1 'polypeptide(L)'
;MLKIYGPARSRSSRALWMAEECGIPFEHEDLTRYPTMPEKSAAVRESNPIGVLEGHLAAQPWLVGPGFTVADLNVASVLTMAAGAKQELTDYPHLLAWLKRCQDRPAYRKATAPKA
;
A
#
# COMPACT_ATOMS: atom_id res chain seq x y z
N MET A 1 10.34 8.44 -9.76
CA MET A 1 9.85 9.43 -8.79
C MET A 1 8.76 8.75 -7.96
N LEU A 2 8.73 8.94 -6.63
CA LEU A 2 7.72 8.33 -5.77
C LEU A 2 6.32 8.84 -6.18
N LYS A 3 5.35 7.94 -6.34
CA LYS A 3 3.95 8.31 -6.56
C LYS A 3 3.11 7.81 -5.38
N ILE A 4 2.36 8.70 -4.74
CA ILE A 4 1.46 8.39 -3.63
C ILE A 4 0.03 8.47 -4.14
N TYR A 5 -0.75 7.42 -3.88
CA TYR A 5 -2.13 7.30 -4.38
C TYR A 5 -3.12 7.29 -3.22
N GLY A 6 -4.21 8.05 -3.36
CA GLY A 6 -5.37 7.97 -2.47
C GLY A 6 -5.92 9.32 -2.00
N PRO A 7 -7.14 9.35 -1.46
CA PRO A 7 -7.79 10.58 -1.00
C PRO A 7 -6.99 11.33 0.05
N ALA A 8 -6.70 12.62 -0.16
CA ALA A 8 -5.94 13.43 0.82
C ALA A 8 -6.55 13.41 2.23
N ARG A 9 -7.88 13.30 2.34
CA ARG A 9 -8.63 13.21 3.61
C ARG A 9 -9.00 11.79 4.02
N SER A 10 -8.14 10.82 3.73
CA SER A 10 -8.32 9.44 4.17
C SER A 10 -7.07 8.91 4.89
N ARG A 11 -7.00 7.60 5.08
CA ARG A 11 -5.84 6.92 5.70
C ARG A 11 -4.53 7.13 4.92
N SER A 12 -4.58 7.55 3.65
CA SER A 12 -3.42 7.93 2.84
C SER A 12 -2.81 9.28 3.24
N SER A 13 -3.52 10.13 4.00
CA SER A 13 -3.00 11.41 4.51
C SER A 13 -1.69 11.26 5.27
N ARG A 14 -1.53 10.14 5.98
CA ARG A 14 -0.32 9.81 6.76
C ARG A 14 0.91 9.63 5.88
N ALA A 15 0.76 9.02 4.70
CA ALA A 15 1.87 8.84 3.77
C ALA A 15 2.27 10.17 3.11
N LEU A 16 1.28 11.01 2.78
CA LEU A 16 1.50 12.36 2.24
C LEU A 16 2.24 13.23 3.24
N TRP A 17 1.72 13.33 4.48
CA TRP A 17 2.36 14.11 5.54
C TRP A 17 3.79 13.65 5.81
N MET A 18 4.00 12.34 5.89
CA MET A 18 5.34 11.80 6.12
C MET A 18 6.34 12.12 5.00
N ALA A 19 5.90 12.09 3.74
CA ALA A 19 6.76 12.44 2.61
C ALA A 19 7.14 13.92 2.64
N GLU A 20 6.19 14.81 2.95
CA GLU A 20 6.44 16.24 3.20
C GLU A 20 7.42 16.46 4.37
N GLU A 21 7.18 15.81 5.52
CA GLU A 21 8.00 15.94 6.73
C GLU A 21 9.45 15.46 6.49
N CYS A 22 9.63 14.42 5.68
CA CYS A 22 10.95 13.88 5.35
C CYS A 22 11.62 14.55 4.15
N GLY A 23 10.97 15.53 3.50
CA GLY A 23 11.48 16.19 2.30
C GLY A 23 11.68 15.24 1.10
N ILE A 24 10.93 14.14 1.03
CA ILE A 24 11.04 13.16 -0.05
C ILE A 24 10.21 13.68 -1.23
N PRO A 25 10.77 13.91 -2.43
CA PRO A 25 9.98 14.36 -3.57
C PRO A 25 9.02 13.25 -4.02
N PHE A 26 7.74 13.59 -4.14
CA PHE A 26 6.69 12.69 -4.61
C PHE A 26 5.68 13.42 -5.51
N GLU A 27 4.98 12.64 -6.31
CA GLU A 27 3.77 13.03 -7.03
C GLU A 27 2.56 12.42 -6.31
N HIS A 28 1.50 13.20 -6.10
CA HIS A 28 0.27 12.73 -5.46
C HIS A 28 -0.85 12.60 -6.47
N GLU A 29 -1.43 11.40 -6.56
CA GLU A 29 -2.65 11.14 -7.31
C GLU A 29 -3.83 10.98 -6.33
N ASP A 30 -4.68 12.00 -6.25
CA ASP A 30 -5.85 12.00 -5.38
C ASP A 30 -7.03 11.23 -6.01
N LEU A 31 -7.37 10.10 -5.39
CA LEU A 31 -8.41 9.18 -5.85
C LEU A 31 -9.82 9.50 -5.31
N THR A 32 -10.03 10.67 -4.68
CA THR A 32 -11.38 11.12 -4.24
C THR A 32 -12.40 11.19 -5.37
N ARG A 33 -11.94 11.30 -6.62
CA ARG A 33 -12.79 11.47 -7.81
C ARG A 33 -13.18 10.18 -8.51
N TYR A 34 -12.82 8.99 -8.01
CA TYR A 34 -13.26 7.75 -8.64
C TYR A 34 -14.75 7.53 -8.35
N PRO A 35 -15.63 7.47 -9.38
CA PRO A 35 -17.03 7.11 -9.18
C PRO A 35 -17.12 5.70 -8.56
N THR A 36 -18.20 5.44 -7.82
CA THR A 36 -18.55 4.11 -7.30
C THR A 36 -18.14 3.02 -8.29
N MET A 37 -17.25 2.12 -7.86
CA MET A 37 -16.54 1.21 -8.78
C MET A 37 -17.51 0.48 -9.71
N PRO A 38 -17.48 0.73 -11.03
CA PRO A 38 -18.07 -0.17 -11.99
C PRO A 38 -17.24 -1.46 -12.05
N GLU A 39 -17.81 -2.52 -12.62
CA GLU A 39 -17.24 -3.88 -12.65
C GLU A 39 -15.76 -3.97 -13.07
N LYS A 40 -15.12 -5.07 -12.61
CA LYS A 40 -13.70 -5.46 -12.71
C LYS A 40 -13.13 -5.50 -14.15
N SER A 41 -13.06 -4.37 -14.86
CA SER A 41 -12.29 -4.29 -16.10
C SER A 41 -10.79 -4.19 -15.82
N ALA A 42 -9.95 -4.69 -16.73
CA ALA A 42 -8.48 -4.66 -16.57
C ALA A 42 -7.93 -3.24 -16.38
N ALA A 43 -8.45 -2.25 -17.11
CA ALA A 43 -8.06 -0.85 -16.98
C ALA A 43 -8.42 -0.23 -15.62
N VAL A 44 -9.55 -0.66 -15.04
CA VAL A 44 -9.94 -0.28 -13.67
C VAL A 44 -9.07 -0.98 -12.63
N ARG A 45 -8.56 -2.18 -12.91
CA ARG A 45 -7.61 -2.87 -12.02
C ARG A 45 -6.27 -2.17 -11.98
N GLU A 46 -5.76 -1.72 -13.12
CA GLU A 46 -4.50 -0.98 -13.21
C GLU A 46 -4.57 0.42 -12.57
N SER A 47 -5.75 1.07 -12.58
CA SER A 47 -5.95 2.40 -11.98
C SER A 47 -6.45 2.39 -10.54
N ASN A 48 -6.89 1.24 -10.02
CA ASN A 48 -7.24 1.14 -8.60
C ASN A 48 -5.98 1.12 -7.71
N PRO A 49 -6.09 1.51 -6.42
CA PRO A 49 -4.92 1.57 -5.54
C PRO A 49 -4.13 0.25 -5.42
N ILE A 50 -4.78 -0.90 -5.62
CA ILE A 50 -4.17 -2.22 -5.46
C ILE A 50 -3.32 -2.57 -6.70
N GLY A 51 -3.84 -2.36 -7.91
CA GLY A 51 -3.07 -2.61 -9.13
C GLY A 51 -1.91 -1.64 -9.32
N VAL A 52 -2.06 -0.40 -8.86
CA VAL A 52 -0.96 0.55 -8.80
C VAL A 52 0.17 0.05 -7.88
N LEU A 53 -0.17 -0.44 -6.68
CA LEU A 53 0.82 -1.01 -5.76
C LEU A 53 1.47 -2.26 -6.35
N GLU A 54 0.70 -3.13 -7.02
CA GLU A 54 1.24 -4.30 -7.73
C GLU A 54 2.28 -3.90 -8.78
N GLY A 55 1.96 -2.92 -9.63
CA GLY A 55 2.88 -2.43 -10.66
C GLY A 55 4.15 -1.81 -10.08
N HIS A 56 4.04 -1.02 -9.01
CA HIS A 56 5.21 -0.48 -8.31
C HIS A 56 6.08 -1.59 -7.71
N LEU A 57 5.44 -2.56 -7.05
CA LEU A 57 6.13 -3.65 -6.33
C LEU A 57 6.69 -4.73 -7.27
N ALA A 58 6.27 -4.75 -8.53
CA ALA A 58 6.92 -5.52 -9.58
C ALA A 58 8.33 -4.98 -9.90
N ALA A 59 8.53 -3.66 -9.77
CA ALA A 59 9.79 -2.99 -10.09
C ALA A 59 10.68 -2.74 -8.85
N GLN A 60 10.08 -2.58 -7.66
CA GLN A 60 10.80 -2.21 -6.43
C GLN A 60 10.36 -3.05 -5.23
N PRO A 61 11.30 -3.46 -4.35
CA PRO A 61 10.97 -4.32 -3.21
C PRO A 61 10.25 -3.60 -2.06
N TRP A 62 10.28 -2.26 -2.03
CA TRP A 62 9.72 -1.41 -0.99
C TRP A 62 9.05 -0.19 -1.61
N LEU A 63 8.17 0.46 -0.85
CA LEU A 63 7.43 1.62 -1.35
C LEU A 63 8.34 2.83 -1.60
N VAL A 64 9.37 3.02 -0.78
CA VAL A 64 10.26 4.19 -0.85
C VAL A 64 11.72 3.79 -0.66
N GLY A 65 12.57 4.17 -1.61
CA GLY A 65 14.01 3.96 -1.52
C GLY A 65 14.42 2.47 -1.54
N PRO A 66 15.66 2.16 -1.13
CA PRO A 66 16.21 0.81 -1.25
C PRO A 66 15.79 -0.14 -0.10
N GLY A 67 15.11 0.36 0.94
CA GLY A 67 14.89 -0.37 2.18
C GLY A 67 13.48 -0.21 2.75
N PHE A 68 13.15 -1.04 3.73
CA PHE A 68 11.89 -0.93 4.47
C PHE A 68 11.82 0.40 5.22
N THR A 69 10.72 1.12 5.03
CA THR A 69 10.48 2.40 5.69
C THR A 69 9.14 2.40 6.43
N VAL A 70 8.86 3.51 7.10
CA VAL A 70 7.56 3.78 7.70
C VAL A 70 6.43 3.87 6.65
N ALA A 71 6.74 4.10 5.36
CA ALA A 71 5.76 3.98 4.27
C ALA A 71 5.22 2.55 4.17
N ASP A 72 6.12 1.56 4.16
CA ASP A 72 5.75 0.16 4.07
C ASP A 72 4.91 -0.29 5.27
N LEU A 73 5.33 0.11 6.48
CA LEU A 73 4.61 -0.16 7.72
C LEU A 73 3.16 0.35 7.64
N ASN A 74 2.99 1.61 7.25
CA ASN A 74 1.68 2.25 7.18
C ASN A 74 0.75 1.52 6.20
N VAL A 75 1.21 1.27 4.97
CA VAL A 75 0.36 0.63 3.95
C VAL A 75 0.09 -0.84 4.30
N ALA A 76 1.11 -1.57 4.78
CA ALA A 76 0.95 -2.98 5.16
C ALA A 76 -0.03 -3.14 6.34
N SER A 77 -0.04 -2.20 7.30
CA SER A 77 -0.99 -2.24 8.41
C SER A 77 -2.45 -2.15 7.93
N VAL A 78 -2.73 -1.27 6.97
CA VAL A 78 -4.08 -1.08 6.41
C VAL A 78 -4.50 -2.30 5.61
N LEU A 79 -3.60 -2.84 4.78
CA LEU A 79 -3.87 -4.04 3.98
C LEU A 79 -4.06 -5.28 4.85
N THR A 80 -3.32 -5.42 5.94
CA THR A 80 -3.49 -6.53 6.89
C THR A 80 -4.89 -6.50 7.51
N MET A 81 -5.39 -5.33 7.89
CA MET A 81 -6.76 -5.19 8.41
C MET A 81 -7.83 -5.46 7.33
N ALA A 82 -7.59 -4.99 6.09
CA ALA A 82 -8.51 -5.19 4.97
C ALA A 82 -8.54 -6.64 4.45
N ALA A 83 -7.42 -7.37 4.55
CA ALA A 83 -7.27 -8.75 4.09
C ALA A 83 -8.12 -9.77 4.87
N GLY A 84 -8.83 -9.37 5.94
CA GLY A 84 -9.92 -10.18 6.50
C GLY A 84 -11.05 -10.46 5.49
N ALA A 85 -11.18 -9.64 4.43
CA ALA A 85 -12.13 -9.78 3.32
C ALA A 85 -11.53 -10.52 2.10
N LYS A 86 -10.91 -11.68 2.36
CA LYS A 86 -9.89 -12.44 1.57
C LYS A 86 -10.08 -12.70 0.06
N GLN A 87 -11.13 -12.25 -0.62
CA GLN A 87 -11.45 -12.71 -1.98
C GLN A 87 -10.77 -11.95 -3.14
N GLU A 88 -10.11 -10.81 -2.90
CA GLU A 88 -9.71 -9.88 -3.99
C GLU A 88 -8.20 -9.74 -4.26
N LEU A 89 -7.30 -10.43 -3.54
CA LEU A 89 -5.85 -10.15 -3.62
C LEU A 89 -4.98 -11.18 -4.35
N THR A 90 -5.54 -12.34 -4.75
CA THR A 90 -4.76 -13.43 -5.37
C THR A 90 -4.12 -13.06 -6.71
N ASP A 91 -4.71 -12.08 -7.40
CA ASP A 91 -4.26 -11.62 -8.71
C ASP A 91 -3.09 -10.61 -8.61
N TYR A 92 -2.59 -10.31 -7.41
CA TYR A 92 -1.54 -9.32 -7.16
C TYR A 92 -0.34 -9.96 -6.43
N PRO A 93 0.45 -10.82 -7.12
CA PRO A 93 1.53 -11.59 -6.51
C PRO A 93 2.66 -10.73 -5.93
N HIS A 94 3.03 -9.61 -6.55
CA HIS A 94 4.10 -8.74 -6.05
C HIS A 94 3.69 -8.03 -4.76
N LEU A 95 2.43 -7.59 -4.67
CA LEU A 95 1.80 -7.03 -3.48
C LEU A 95 1.77 -8.07 -2.35
N LEU A 96 1.35 -9.30 -2.64
CA LEU A 96 1.34 -10.37 -1.64
C LEU A 96 2.74 -10.70 -1.13
N ALA A 97 3.73 -10.75 -2.02
CA ALA A 97 5.13 -11.00 -1.65
C ALA A 97 5.69 -9.87 -0.76
N TRP A 98 5.40 -8.61 -1.10
CA TRP A 98 5.77 -7.45 -0.28
C TRP A 98 5.06 -7.46 1.08
N LEU A 99 3.75 -7.74 1.12
CA LEU A 99 2.99 -7.79 2.37
C LEU A 99 3.55 -8.87 3.30
N LYS A 100 3.84 -10.06 2.75
CA LYS A 100 4.51 -11.13 3.50
C LYS A 100 5.87 -10.67 4.04
N ARG A 101 6.67 -9.98 3.23
CA ARG A 101 7.97 -9.44 3.64
C ARG A 101 7.86 -8.44 4.80
N CYS A 102 6.82 -7.59 4.80
CA CYS A 102 6.51 -6.67 5.90
C CYS A 102 6.14 -7.44 7.19
N GLN A 103 5.30 -8.47 7.07
CA GLN A 103 4.80 -9.26 8.20
C GLN A 103 5.85 -10.24 8.77
N ASP A 104 6.83 -10.66 7.96
CA ASP A 104 7.94 -11.51 8.40
C ASP A 104 8.94 -10.78 9.32
N ARG A 105 8.84 -9.46 9.44
CA ARG A 105 9.74 -8.66 10.28
C ARG A 105 9.53 -8.98 11.77
N PRO A 106 10.60 -9.09 12.58
CA PRO A 106 10.49 -9.45 14.01
C PRO A 106 9.55 -8.55 14.82
N ALA A 107 9.56 -7.24 14.55
CA ALA A 107 8.71 -6.27 15.25
C ALA A 107 7.21 -6.51 14.99
N TYR A 108 6.83 -6.86 13.75
CA TYR A 108 5.45 -7.20 13.42
C TYR A 108 5.02 -8.46 14.17
N ARG A 109 5.82 -9.54 14.08
CA ARG A 109 5.53 -10.81 14.76
C ARG A 109 5.36 -10.64 16.27
N LYS A 110 6.19 -9.80 16.89
CA LYS A 110 6.07 -9.46 18.32
C LYS A 110 4.80 -8.66 18.61
N ALA A 111 4.46 -7.68 17.76
CA ALA A 111 3.30 -6.81 17.96
C ALA A 111 1.96 -7.55 17.76
N THR A 112 1.92 -8.55 16.89
CA THR A 112 0.69 -9.33 16.59
C THR A 112 0.65 -10.69 17.26
N ALA A 113 1.61 -11.02 18.12
CA ALA A 113 1.55 -12.23 18.94
C ALA A 113 0.33 -12.18 19.86
N PRO A 114 -0.33 -13.33 20.12
CA PRO A 114 -1.38 -13.41 21.14
C PRO A 114 -0.83 -12.86 22.46
N LYS A 115 -1.59 -11.96 23.11
CA LYS A 115 -1.27 -11.55 24.48
C LYS A 115 -1.71 -12.68 25.41
N ALA A 116 -0.80 -13.08 26.30
CA ALA A 116 -1.09 -14.03 27.38
C ALA A 116 -2.12 -13.46 28.36
#